data_AF-A0AA43CAH0-F1
#
_entry.id   AF-A0AA43CAH0-F1
#
_cell.length_a   1.000
_cell.length_b   1.000
_cell.length_c   1.000
_cell.angle_alpha   90.00
_cell.angle_beta   90.00
_cell.angle_gamma   90.00
#
_symmetry.space_group_name_H-M   'P 1'
#
loop_
_entity.id
_entity.type
_entity.pdbx_description
1 polymer ?
#
loop_
_entity_poly.entity_id
_entity_poly.type
_entity_poly.pdbx_seq_one_letter_code
_entity_poly.pdbx_strand_id
1 'polypeptide(L)'
;MIKTRIPEEYVLFRIAWQHRNSIQHLEREYLDLRIQLRDAEAILRSDPKNTELMSKVDYLKTRLKDLEDKYTWISTGRPAEIPFWVMPAG
;
A
#
# COMPACT_ATOMS: atom_id res chain seq x y z
N MET A 1 27.84 27.88 -23.04
CA MET A 1 26.50 27.51 -22.52
C MET A 1 26.72 26.52 -21.38
N ILE A 2 26.76 27.00 -20.13
CA ILE A 2 26.98 26.14 -18.97
C ILE A 2 25.68 25.36 -18.77
N LYS A 3 25.66 24.06 -19.11
CA LYS A 3 24.59 23.17 -18.65
C LYS A 3 24.73 23.12 -17.13
N THR A 4 23.92 23.89 -16.42
CA THR A 4 23.78 23.77 -14.97
C THR A 4 23.34 22.34 -14.68
N ARG A 5 24.30 21.50 -14.29
CA ARG A 5 24.04 20.13 -13.83
C ARG A 5 23.20 20.26 -12.57
N ILE A 6 21.92 19.90 -12.66
CA ILE A 6 21.06 19.79 -11.49
C ILE A 6 21.74 18.79 -10.55
N PRO A 7 21.99 19.14 -9.27
CA PRO A 7 22.62 18.22 -8.35
C PRO A 7 21.77 16.95 -8.21
N GLU A 8 22.41 15.80 -8.14
CA GLU A 8 21.80 14.47 -8.24
C GLU A 8 20.75 14.24 -7.15
N GLU A 9 20.97 14.83 -5.98
CA GLU A 9 20.04 14.85 -4.85
C GLU A 9 18.66 15.47 -5.19
N TYR A 10 18.62 16.48 -6.07
CA TYR A 10 17.35 17.09 -6.50
C TYR A 10 16.59 16.21 -7.50
N VAL A 11 17.31 15.38 -8.27
CA VAL A 11 16.71 14.42 -9.19
C VAL A 11 16.10 13.26 -8.41
N LEU A 12 16.85 12.70 -7.46
CA LEU A 12 16.39 11.63 -6.56
C LEU A 12 15.19 12.07 -5.74
N PHE A 13 15.22 13.28 -5.16
CA PHE A 13 14.08 13.83 -4.44
C PHE A 13 12.82 13.92 -5.31
N ARG A 14 12.94 14.42 -6.55
CA ARG A 14 11.78 14.50 -7.46
C ARG A 14 11.22 13.14 -7.81
N ILE A 15 12.08 12.15 -8.08
CA ILE A 15 11.65 10.78 -8.40
C ILE A 15 10.94 10.15 -7.20
N ALA A 16 11.52 10.26 -6.00
CA ALA A 16 10.92 9.75 -4.77
C ALA A 16 9.57 10.43 -4.47
N TRP A 17 9.48 11.75 -4.67
CA TRP A 17 8.25 12.51 -4.47
C TRP A 17 7.16 12.10 -5.48
N GLN A 18 7.50 11.97 -6.77
CA GLN A 18 6.57 11.51 -7.80
C GLN A 18 6.09 10.09 -7.50
N HIS A 19 7.01 9.20 -7.12
CA HIS A 19 6.67 7.85 -6.73
C HIS A 19 5.71 7.84 -5.55
N ARG A 20 5.98 8.60 -4.47
CA ARG A 20 5.12 8.65 -3.30
C ARG A 20 3.70 9.10 -3.64
N ASN A 21 3.54 10.16 -4.43
CA ASN A 21 2.23 10.63 -4.87
C ASN A 21 1.49 9.59 -5.72
N SER A 22 2.23 8.79 -6.50
CA SER A 22 1.63 7.74 -7.33
C SER A 22 1.17 6.52 -6.53
N ILE A 23 1.68 6.28 -5.32
CA ILE A 23 1.37 5.06 -4.55
C ILE A 23 0.55 5.29 -3.29
N GLN A 24 0.49 6.52 -2.76
CA GLN A 24 -0.17 6.82 -1.49
C GLN A 24 -1.66 6.41 -1.48
N HIS A 25 -2.32 6.51 -2.63
CA HIS A 25 -3.71 6.07 -2.76
C HIS A 25 -3.88 4.56 -2.57
N LEU A 26 -2.89 3.76 -2.98
CA LEU A 26 -2.87 2.31 -2.78
C LEU A 26 -2.63 1.96 -1.31
N GLU A 27 -1.69 2.64 -0.64
CA GLU A 27 -1.47 2.49 0.81
C GLU A 27 -2.75 2.76 1.60
N ARG A 28 -3.46 3.83 1.22
CA ARG A 28 -4.74 4.19 1.82
C ARG A 28 -5.82 3.15 1.54
N GLU A 29 -5.98 2.72 0.29
CA GLU A 29 -6.94 1.67 -0.08
C GLU A 29 -6.70 0.40 0.74
N TYR A 30 -5.44 -0.02 0.87
CA TYR A 30 -5.07 -1.21 1.62
C TYR A 30 -5.44 -1.09 3.11
N LEU A 31 -5.16 0.04 3.75
CA LEU A 31 -5.52 0.28 5.14
C LEU A 31 -7.05 0.32 5.34
N ASP A 32 -7.77 1.01 4.45
CA ASP A 32 -9.23 1.11 4.50
C ASP A 32 -9.87 -0.28 4.34
N LEU A 33 -9.36 -1.12 3.43
CA LEU A 33 -9.82 -2.50 3.25
C LEU A 33 -9.57 -3.37 4.49
N ARG A 34 -8.43 -3.20 5.17
CA ARG A 34 -8.14 -3.93 6.43
C ARG A 34 -9.09 -3.53 7.55
N ILE A 35 -9.42 -2.25 7.66
CA ILE A 35 -10.40 -1.76 8.65
C ILE A 35 -11.77 -2.36 8.34
N GLN A 36 -12.23 -2.27 7.09
CA GLN A 36 -13.51 -2.84 6.67
C GLN A 36 -13.58 -4.34 6.91
N LEU A 37 -12.50 -5.09 6.64
CA LEU A 37 -12.45 -6.52 6.88
C LEU A 37 -12.55 -6.83 8.38
N ARG A 38 -11.76 -6.14 9.21
CA ARG A 38 -11.81 -6.31 10.68
C ARG A 38 -13.22 -6.08 11.21
N ASP A 39 -13.86 -5.01 10.78
CA ASP A 39 -15.19 -4.63 11.26
C ASP A 39 -16.25 -5.61 10.74
N ALA A 40 -16.17 -6.04 9.48
CA ALA A 40 -17.06 -7.06 8.92
C ALA A 40 -16.91 -8.42 9.62
N GLU A 41 -15.69 -8.85 9.93
CA GLU A 41 -15.43 -10.07 10.70
C GLU A 41 -15.94 -9.96 12.13
N ALA A 42 -15.84 -8.79 12.78
CA ALA A 42 -16.38 -8.56 14.10
C ALA A 42 -17.92 -8.67 14.13
N ILE A 43 -18.60 -8.14 13.11
CA ILE A 43 -20.05 -8.27 12.98
C ILE A 43 -20.42 -9.73 12.67
N LEU A 44 -19.69 -10.41 11.80
CA LEU A 44 -19.94 -11.81 11.45
C LEU A 44 -19.75 -12.76 12.66
N ARG A 45 -18.84 -12.46 13.59
CA ARG A 45 -18.74 -13.20 14.87
C ARG A 45 -20.01 -13.05 15.72
N SER A 46 -20.69 -11.90 15.64
CA SER A 46 -21.93 -11.63 16.35
C SER A 46 -23.15 -12.23 15.64
N ASP A 47 -23.14 -12.28 14.31
CA ASP A 47 -24.19 -12.89 13.49
C ASP A 47 -23.60 -13.83 12.40
N PRO A 48 -23.31 -15.09 12.75
CA PRO A 48 -22.64 -16.03 11.84
C PRO A 48 -23.50 -16.50 10.66
N LYS A 49 -24.81 -16.20 10.66
CA LYS A 49 -25.74 -16.66 9.61
C LYS A 49 -25.93 -15.64 8.49
N ASN A 50 -25.30 -14.47 8.61
CA ASN A 50 -25.42 -13.41 7.62
C ASN A 50 -24.57 -13.71 6.37
N THR A 51 -25.22 -14.29 5.37
CA THR A 51 -24.62 -14.68 4.08
C THR A 51 -24.08 -13.50 3.28
N GLU A 52 -24.68 -12.32 3.40
CA GLU A 52 -24.19 -11.10 2.76
C GLU A 52 -22.84 -10.66 3.37
N LEU A 53 -22.74 -10.68 4.70
CA LEU A 53 -21.49 -10.37 5.40
C LEU A 53 -20.40 -11.41 5.09
N MET A 54 -20.74 -12.68 5.00
CA MET A 54 -19.79 -13.72 4.57
C MET A 54 -19.23 -13.42 3.17
N SER A 55 -20.10 -13.07 2.22
CA SER A 55 -19.70 -12.75 0.85
C SER A 55 -18.84 -11.48 0.80
N LYS A 56 -19.17 -10.47 1.62
CA LYS A 56 -18.37 -9.25 1.76
C LYS A 56 -16.98 -9.54 2.34
N VAL A 57 -16.89 -10.37 3.38
CA VAL A 57 -15.62 -10.77 3.99
C VAL A 57 -14.75 -11.52 2.98
N ASP A 58 -15.32 -12.43 2.19
CA ASP A 58 -14.60 -13.18 1.16
C ASP A 58 -14.06 -12.27 0.04
N TYR A 59 -14.89 -11.33 -0.42
CA TYR A 59 -14.48 -10.30 -1.37
C TYR A 59 -13.32 -9.45 -0.83
N LEU A 60 -13.43 -8.96 0.41
CA LEU A 60 -12.40 -8.12 1.03
C LEU A 60 -11.07 -8.88 1.20
N LYS A 61 -11.13 -10.17 1.58
CA LYS A 61 -9.94 -11.03 1.67
C LYS A 61 -9.29 -11.21 0.31
N THR A 62 -10.08 -11.48 -0.72
CA THR A 62 -9.58 -11.63 -2.10
C THR A 62 -8.93 -10.35 -2.58
N ARG A 63 -9.58 -9.19 -2.37
CA ARG A 63 -9.04 -7.89 -2.79
C ARG A 63 -7.74 -7.53 -2.06
N LEU A 64 -7.65 -7.80 -0.76
CA LEU A 64 -6.42 -7.59 0.01
C LEU A 64 -5.29 -8.46 -0.52
N LYS A 65 -5.55 -9.74 -0.76
CA LYS A 65 -4.57 -10.66 -1.34
C LYS A 65 -4.10 -10.18 -2.71
N ASP A 66 -5.01 -9.72 -3.56
CA ASP A 66 -4.69 -9.15 -4.87
C ASP A 66 -3.73 -7.95 -4.79
N LEU A 67 -3.90 -7.10 -3.77
CA LEU A 67 -3.01 -5.97 -3.52
C LEU A 67 -1.65 -6.43 -2.99
N GLU A 68 -1.61 -7.41 -2.09
CA GLU A 68 -0.37 -7.96 -1.52
C GLU A 68 0.46 -8.70 -2.58
N ASP A 69 -0.19 -9.42 -3.49
CA ASP A 69 0.44 -10.13 -4.60
C ASP A 69 1.03 -9.14 -5.62
N LYS A 70 0.32 -8.04 -5.92
CA LYS A 70 0.79 -7.00 -6.87
C LYS A 70 1.84 -6.07 -6.26
N TYR A 71 1.72 -5.77 -4.96
CA TYR A 71 2.53 -4.79 -4.26
C TYR A 71 3.08 -5.39 -2.96
N THR A 72 4.08 -6.27 -3.08
CA THR A 72 4.62 -7.03 -1.94
C THR A 72 5.11 -6.15 -0.77
N TRP A 73 5.49 -4.90 -1.04
CA TRP A 73 5.91 -3.95 -0.01
C TRP A 73 4.76 -3.46 0.89
N ILE A 74 3.50 -3.50 0.42
CA ILE A 74 2.36 -2.90 1.12
C ILE A 74 2.03 -3.60 2.44
N SER A 75 2.29 -4.92 2.51
CA SER A 75 2.09 -5.72 3.73
C SER A 75 3.21 -5.55 4.75
N THR A 76 4.36 -5.01 4.35
CA THR A 76 5.53 -4.85 5.23
C THR A 76 5.38 -3.68 6.21
N GLY A 77 4.40 -2.79 5.98
CA GLY A 77 4.21 -1.56 6.76
C GLY A 77 5.34 -0.53 6.58
N ARG A 78 6.25 -0.76 5.63
CA ARG A 78 7.33 0.16 5.28
C ARG A 78 6.87 1.04 4.11
N PRO A 79 7.14 2.36 4.15
CA PRO A 79 6.97 3.22 2.98
C PRO A 79 7.70 2.64 1.77
N ALA A 80 7.05 2.60 0.61
CA ALA A 80 7.63 2.00 -0.58
C ALA A 80 8.89 2.74 -1.07
N GLU A 81 9.10 3.97 -0.61
CA GLU A 81 10.29 4.73 -0.93
C GLU A 81 11.54 4.36 -0.13
N ILE A 82 11.44 3.57 0.95
CA ILE A 82 12.61 3.18 1.77
C ILE A 82 13.75 2.59 0.92
N PRO A 83 13.51 1.68 -0.04
CA PRO A 83 14.56 1.16 -0.90
C PRO A 83 15.34 2.21 -1.72
N PHE A 84 14.80 3.42 -1.97
CA PHE A 84 15.54 4.49 -2.66
C PHE A 84 16.59 5.15 -1.76
N TRP A 85 16.40 5.11 -0.45
CA TRP A 85 17.25 5.79 0.54
C TRP A 85 18.24 4.85 1.23
N VAL A 86 18.00 3.54 1.15
CA VAL A 86 18.93 2.53 1.64
C VAL A 86 19.90 2.22 0.50
N MET A 87 21.12 2.78 0.56
CA MET A 87 22.21 2.31 -0.30
C MET A 87 22.35 0.79 -0.10
N PRO A 88 22.49 -0.03 -1.16
CA PRO A 88 23.00 -1.38 -0.97
C PRO A 88 24.34 -1.21 -0.24
N ALA A 89 24.48 -1.82 0.93
CA ALA A 89 25.75 -1.82 1.63
C ALA A 89 26.79 -2.44 0.69
N GLY A 90 27.69 -1.61 0.18
CA GLY A 90 28.77 -1.95 -0.73
C GLY A 90 29.91 -0.98 -0.52
#